data_AF-A0A7V4UYH5-F1
#
_entry.id   AF-A0A7V4UYH5-F1
#
_cell.length_a   1.000
_cell.length_b   1.000
_cell.length_c   1.000
_cell.angle_alpha   90.00
_cell.angle_beta   90.00
_cell.angle_gamma   90.00
#
_symmetry.space_group_name_H-M   'P 1'
#
loop_
_entity.id
_entity.type
_entity.pdbx_description
1 polymer ?
#
loop_
_entity_poly.entity_id
_entity_poly.type
_entity_poly.pdbx_seq_one_letter_code
_entity_poly.pdbx_strand_id
1 'polypeptide(L)'
;MAGGQAGTSSGKSTLMIQPLAETSRKMPGLGEWFKGELLERYYRPGLDLILNPLDPRGLGWRLFNEIESSLDLAAIAGSLIFGCKR
;
A
#
# COMPACT_ATOMS: atom_id res chain seq x y z
N MET A 1 0.58 -35.54 2.78
CA MET A 1 0.55 -34.24 2.09
C MET A 1 1.01 -33.19 3.09
N ALA A 2 2.25 -32.70 2.99
CA ALA A 2 2.81 -31.76 3.93
C ALA A 2 2.50 -30.32 3.46
N GLY A 3 1.71 -29.58 4.24
CA GLY A 3 1.48 -28.16 4.03
C GLY A 3 2.76 -27.38 4.30
N GLY A 4 3.34 -26.78 3.26
CA GLY A 4 4.49 -25.90 3.39
C GLY A 4 4.08 -24.59 4.05
N GLN A 5 4.36 -24.44 5.35
CA GLN A 5 4.34 -23.13 5.99
C GLN A 5 5.44 -22.26 5.37
N ALA A 6 5.05 -21.14 4.80
CA ALA A 6 5.95 -20.23 4.11
C ALA A 6 6.78 -19.45 5.15
N GLY A 7 7.93 -19.97 5.56
CA GLY A 7 8.82 -19.32 6.54
C GLY A 7 9.29 -17.92 6.10
N THR A 8 9.45 -17.01 7.06
CA THR A 8 9.76 -15.57 6.90
C THR A 8 11.07 -15.29 6.13
N SER A 9 11.92 -16.29 5.89
CA SER A 9 13.21 -16.18 5.19
C SER A 9 13.24 -16.75 3.76
N SER A 10 12.11 -17.21 3.21
CA SER A 10 12.11 -17.96 1.93
C SER A 10 12.21 -17.10 0.66
N GLY A 11 12.72 -15.87 0.74
CA GLY A 11 12.91 -15.00 -0.45
C GLY A 11 11.64 -14.47 -1.12
N LYS A 12 10.46 -14.63 -0.50
CA LYS A 12 9.17 -14.13 -1.02
C LYS A 12 9.19 -12.63 -1.31
N SER A 13 9.81 -11.85 -0.41
CA SER A 13 10.00 -10.41 -0.59
C SER A 13 10.82 -10.11 -1.85
N THR A 14 11.92 -10.84 -2.07
CA THR A 14 12.75 -10.68 -3.28
C THR A 14 11.97 -10.97 -4.56
N LEU A 15 11.17 -12.05 -4.57
CA LEU A 15 10.35 -12.43 -5.72
C LEU A 15 9.25 -11.40 -6.04
N MET A 16 8.73 -10.68 -5.04
CA MET A 16 7.74 -9.61 -5.28
C MET A 16 8.39 -8.27 -5.65
N ILE A 17 9.57 -7.96 -5.10
CA ILE A 17 10.25 -6.67 -5.34
C ILE A 17 10.76 -6.56 -6.77
N GLN A 18 11.32 -7.64 -7.34
CA GLN A 18 11.88 -7.63 -8.70
C GLN A 18 10.87 -7.18 -9.78
N PRO A 19 9.69 -7.79 -9.93
CA PRO A 19 8.71 -7.35 -10.93
C PRO A 19 8.10 -5.98 -10.61
N LEU A 20 7.98 -5.61 -9.32
CA LEU A 20 7.49 -4.29 -8.92
C LEU A 20 8.48 -3.17 -9.29
N ALA A 21 9.78 -3.43 -9.15
CA ALA A 21 10.84 -2.52 -9.57
C ALA A 21 10.87 -2.31 -11.10
N GLU A 22 10.53 -3.34 -11.87
CA GLU A 22 10.40 -3.23 -13.32
C GLU A 22 9.14 -2.49 -13.74
N THR A 23 8.03 -2.72 -13.04
CA THR A 23 6.72 -2.14 -13.39
C THR A 23 6.61 -0.68 -12.97
N SER A 24 7.19 -0.30 -11.82
CA SER A 24 7.20 1.09 -11.33
C SER A 24 7.92 2.08 -12.26
N ARG A 25 8.77 1.58 -13.16
CA ARG A 25 9.41 2.36 -14.23
C ARG A 25 8.50 2.62 -15.43
N LYS A 26 7.42 1.84 -15.58
CA LYS A 26 6.54 1.85 -16.77
C LYS A 26 5.12 2.32 -16.47
N MET A 27 4.63 2.09 -15.25
CA MET A 27 3.26 2.42 -14.84
C MET A 27 3.22 2.85 -13.37
N PRO A 28 2.33 3.78 -13.00
CA PRO A 28 2.05 4.07 -11.60
C PRO A 28 1.48 2.81 -10.93
N GLY A 29 1.94 2.52 -9.72
CA GLY A 29 1.54 1.32 -8.96
C GLY A 29 1.46 1.61 -7.47
N LEU A 30 0.60 0.86 -6.77
CA LEU A 30 0.47 0.91 -5.33
C LEU A 30 1.36 -0.17 -4.70
N GLY A 31 2.32 0.24 -3.87
CA GLY A 31 3.16 -0.66 -3.09
C GLY A 31 2.86 -0.48 -1.60
N GLU A 32 2.19 -1.46 -0.99
CA GLU A 32 2.00 -1.51 0.46
C GLU A 32 3.16 -2.29 1.09
N TRP A 33 3.96 -1.67 1.98
CA TRP A 33 5.08 -2.41 2.59
C TRP A 33 5.34 -2.05 4.05
N PHE A 34 5.29 -3.08 4.91
CA PHE A 34 5.43 -2.99 6.36
C PHE A 34 6.85 -2.69 6.87
N LYS A 35 7.89 -2.79 6.03
CA LYS A 35 9.31 -2.67 6.44
C LYS A 35 10.08 -1.51 5.80
N GLY A 36 9.46 -0.68 4.96
CA GLY A 36 10.10 0.51 4.38
C GLY A 36 11.20 0.27 3.31
N GLU A 37 11.70 -0.95 3.14
CA GLU A 37 12.79 -1.26 2.19
C GLU A 37 12.52 -0.84 0.73
N LEU A 38 11.27 -0.92 0.27
CA LEU A 38 10.89 -0.44 -1.05
C LEU A 38 10.97 1.08 -1.16
N LEU A 39 10.59 1.79 -0.09
CA LEU A 39 10.68 3.25 -0.03
C LEU A 39 12.14 3.68 -0.08
N GLU A 40 13.04 3.03 0.66
CA GLU A 40 14.47 3.35 0.62
C GLU A 40 15.11 3.10 -0.75
N ARG A 41 14.71 2.04 -1.44
CA ARG A 41 15.32 1.62 -2.71
C ARG A 41 14.76 2.32 -3.94
N TYR A 42 13.49 2.70 -3.93
CA TYR A 42 12.77 3.11 -5.15
C TYR A 42 11.99 4.42 -5.05
N TYR A 43 11.96 5.07 -3.88
CA TYR A 43 11.27 6.35 -3.74
C TYR A 43 11.91 7.45 -4.59
N ARG A 44 11.08 8.16 -5.35
CA ARG A 44 11.45 9.31 -6.17
C ARG A 44 10.83 10.57 -5.58
N PRO A 45 11.63 11.46 -4.95
CA PRO A 45 11.14 12.72 -4.40
C PRO A 45 10.39 13.54 -5.46
N GLY A 46 9.22 14.07 -5.09
CA GLY A 46 8.40 14.91 -5.96
C GLY A 46 7.57 14.16 -7.00
N LEU A 47 7.73 12.84 -7.14
CA LEU A 47 6.91 12.01 -8.02
C LEU A 47 6.07 10.99 -7.24
N ASP A 48 6.67 10.32 -6.27
CA ASP A 48 6.00 9.28 -5.50
C ASP A 48 5.30 9.87 -4.26
N LEU A 49 4.12 9.33 -3.94
CA LEU A 49 3.30 9.74 -2.80
C LEU A 49 3.47 8.74 -1.65
N ILE A 50 3.64 9.26 -0.43
CA ILE A 50 3.73 8.45 0.78
C ILE A 50 2.43 8.64 1.58
N LEU A 51 1.73 7.54 1.85
CA LEU A 51 0.56 7.50 2.73
C LEU A 51 0.94 6.84 4.05
N ASN A 52 1.63 7.59 4.91
CA ASN A 52 2.01 7.15 6.24
C ASN A 52 1.90 8.33 7.22
N PRO A 53 1.01 8.29 8.23
CA PRO A 53 0.81 9.40 9.15
C PRO A 53 2.02 9.68 10.07
N LEU A 54 2.98 8.74 10.15
CA LEU A 54 4.21 8.89 10.94
C LEU A 54 5.41 9.34 10.11
N ASP A 55 5.28 9.41 8.78
CA ASP A 55 6.35 9.87 7.90
C ASP A 55 6.15 11.37 7.59
N PRO A 56 7.09 12.25 7.93
CA PRO A 56 6.97 13.69 7.64
C PRO A 56 6.97 14.01 6.14
N ARG A 57 7.41 13.09 5.28
CA ARG A 57 7.32 13.20 3.81
C ARG A 57 5.94 12.79 3.29
N GLY A 58 5.12 12.22 4.16
CA GLY A 58 3.77 11.76 3.86
C GLY A 58 2.86 12.90 3.40
N LEU A 59 1.86 12.54 2.60
CA LEU A 59 0.76 13.46 2.32
C LEU A 59 -0.01 13.73 3.61
N GLY A 60 -0.49 14.96 3.77
CA GLY A 60 -1.48 15.35 4.78
C GLY A 60 -2.87 14.79 4.47
N TRP A 61 -2.94 13.56 3.99
CA TRP A 61 -4.17 12.90 3.58
C TRP A 61 -5.03 12.60 4.80
N ARG A 62 -6.32 12.90 4.69
CA ARG A 62 -7.36 12.54 5.65
C ARG A 62 -8.44 11.81 4.90
N LEU A 63 -9.11 10.90 5.59
CA LEU A 63 -10.26 10.17 5.05
C LEU A 63 -11.30 11.08 4.41
N PHE A 64 -11.54 12.24 5.01
CA PHE A 64 -12.52 13.22 4.54
C PHE A 64 -12.16 13.89 3.22
N ASN A 65 -10.91 13.79 2.77
CA ASN A 65 -10.50 14.32 1.48
C ASN A 65 -11.14 13.55 0.31
N GLU A 66 -11.67 12.34 0.56
CA GLU A 66 -12.27 11.47 -0.46
C GLU A 66 -13.80 11.52 -0.49
N ILE A 67 -14.45 12.35 0.35
CA ILE A 67 -15.91 12.43 0.42
C ILE A 67 -16.39 13.61 -0.43
N GLU A 68 -16.90 13.32 -1.63
CA GLU A 68 -17.55 14.32 -2.49
C GLU A 68 -19.08 14.25 -2.43
N SER A 69 -19.61 13.08 -2.08
CA SER A 69 -21.04 12.79 -2.04
C SER A 69 -21.43 11.89 -0.87
N SER A 70 -22.74 11.81 -0.59
CA SER A 70 -23.27 10.91 0.44
C SER A 70 -23.08 9.43 0.11
N LEU A 71 -22.86 9.08 -1.16
CA LEU A 71 -22.61 7.69 -1.58
C LEU A 71 -21.22 7.22 -1.14
N ASP A 72 -20.24 8.12 -1.13
CA ASP A 72 -18.85 7.83 -0.76
C ASP A 72 -18.74 7.42 0.72
N LEU A 73 -19.64 7.93 1.56
CA LEU A 73 -19.73 7.55 2.97
C LEU A 73 -19.94 6.05 3.15
N ALA A 74 -20.80 5.42 2.34
CA ALA A 74 -21.07 4.00 2.45
C ALA A 74 -19.88 3.16 1.97
N ALA A 75 -19.19 3.61 0.92
CA ALA A 75 -18.00 2.95 0.40
C ALA A 75 -16.85 3.01 1.41
N ILE A 76 -16.57 4.20 1.94
CA ILE A 76 -15.53 4.44 2.94
C ILE A 76 -15.83 3.70 4.23
N ALA A 77 -17.07 3.73 4.72
CA ALA A 77 -17.47 2.97 5.91
C ALA A 77 -17.24 1.47 5.72
N GLY A 78 -17.51 0.93 4.52
CA GLY A 78 -17.22 -0.47 4.17
C GLY A 78 -15.72 -0.80 4.16
N SER A 79 -14.86 0.14 3.79
CA SER A 79 -13.40 -0.03 3.83
C SER A 79 -12.81 0.06 5.25
N LEU A 80 -13.40 0.88 6.13
CA LEU A 80 -12.91 1.08 7.50
C LEU A 80 -13.42 0.03 8.48
N ILE A 81 -14.69 -0.33 8.36
CA ILE A 81 -15.38 -1.22 9.28
C ILE A 81 -15.59 -2.55 8.56
N PHE A 82 -14.54 -3.38 8.59
CA PHE A 82 -14.61 -4.72 8.03
C PHE A 82 -15.65 -5.56 8.78
N GLY A 83 -16.58 -6.17 8.02
CA GLY A 83 -17.50 -7.18 8.55
C GLY A 83 -18.91 -6.70 8.91
N CYS A 84 -19.27 -5.44 8.63
CA CYS A 84 -20.67 -5.02 8.68
C CYS A 84 -21.44 -5.61 7.48
N LYS A 85 -21.86 -6.87 7.60
CA LYS A 85 -22.81 -7.49 6.67
C LYS A 85 -24.16 -6.77 6.83
N ARG A 86 -24.70 -6.26 5.73
CA ARG A 86 -26.12 -5.89 5.65
C ARG A 86 -26.99 -7.14 5.73
#